data_AF-A0A8D0ZUZ0-F1
#
_entry.id   AF-A0A8D0ZUZ0-F1
#
_cell.length_a   1.000
_cell.length_b   1.000
_cell.length_c   1.000
_cell.angle_alpha   90.00
_cell.angle_beta   90.00
_cell.angle_gamma   90.00
#
_symmetry.space_group_name_H-M   'P 1'
#
loop_
_entity.id
_entity.type
_entity.pdbx_description
1 polymer ?
#
loop_
_entity_poly.entity_id
_entity_poly.type
_entity_poly.pdbx_seq_one_letter_code
_entity_poly.pdbx_strand_id
1 'polypeptide(L)'
;MGTSWGTAFFMLVASCVCSTVFHRDQQTWFEGIFLSSMCPINVSASTFYGIMFDAGSTGTRIHVYTFVQKIPGELPILEGEIFESVKPGLSAFVDQPKQGAETVQELLEVAKDSIPRSHWKRTPVVLKATAGLRLLPEEKAEALLFEVREIFKKSPFLVPDDSVSIMDGSYEGVLAWVTVNFLTGQLHGHSQETMGTLDLGGASTQITFLPQLEKTLEQTPRGYLTSFEMFNSTYKLYTHSYLGFGLKAARLATLGALETEGIDGHTFRSACLPRWLEAEWIFGGVKYQYGGNQEGEVGFEPCYAEVLRVVQGKLHQPDEVQRSSFYAFSYYYDRAVDTDMIDYEKGGVLKVDDFERKAREVCDNLENFTSGSPFLCMDLSYITALLKDGFGFAGSTILQVQCPRFKGAAGWLVLSSYSKPPFCIYPCNTPSAGDTHKGRVNGIHKLFLIHTDQLCCVFMGCGPNQGTQSVRELCQKNISTKG
;
A
#
# COMPACT_ATOMS: atom_id res chain seq x y z
N MET A 1 26.66 -16.33 -77.75
CA MET A 1 26.83 -17.78 -77.99
C MET A 1 26.00 -18.45 -76.90
N GLY A 2 24.79 -18.97 -77.12
CA GLY A 2 24.44 -20.13 -77.98
C GLY A 2 24.79 -21.43 -77.24
N THR A 3 23.96 -22.48 -77.08
CA THR A 3 22.58 -22.86 -77.46
C THR A 3 22.04 -23.85 -76.37
N SER A 4 20.80 -24.33 -76.26
CA SER A 4 19.60 -24.37 -77.12
C SER A 4 18.31 -24.49 -76.27
N TRP A 5 17.14 -24.69 -76.88
CA TRP A 5 15.95 -25.31 -76.25
C TRP A 5 15.87 -26.81 -76.58
N GLY A 6 15.18 -27.61 -75.74
CA GLY A 6 14.96 -29.04 -75.96
C GLY A 6 14.18 -29.70 -74.83
N THR A 7 12.85 -29.76 -74.95
CA THR A 7 11.92 -30.28 -73.94
C THR A 7 11.76 -31.80 -73.96
N ALA A 8 11.70 -32.44 -72.79
CA ALA A 8 11.08 -33.76 -72.61
C ALA A 8 10.26 -33.78 -71.31
N PHE A 9 8.97 -34.08 -71.44
CA PHE A 9 7.99 -34.16 -70.35
C PHE A 9 7.77 -35.65 -69.99
N PHE A 10 7.69 -36.03 -68.72
CA PHE A 10 6.62 -36.91 -68.19
C PHE A 10 6.69 -37.09 -66.66
N MET A 11 5.70 -36.49 -65.98
CA MET A 11 5.02 -36.96 -64.75
C MET A 11 5.83 -37.40 -63.52
N LEU A 12 5.85 -36.53 -62.51
CA LEU A 12 5.30 -36.87 -61.18
C LEU A 12 4.72 -35.62 -60.50
N VAL A 13 3.37 -35.57 -60.49
CA VAL A 13 2.43 -35.08 -59.44
C VAL A 13 3.07 -34.32 -58.25
N ALA A 14 2.63 -33.12 -57.83
CA ALA A 14 1.27 -32.54 -57.85
C ALA A 14 1.21 -31.03 -58.20
N SER A 15 0.00 -30.53 -58.44
CA SER A 15 -0.33 -29.18 -58.92
C SER A 15 -1.20 -28.36 -57.92
N CYS A 16 -1.45 -27.10 -58.30
CA CYS A 16 -2.35 -26.09 -57.68
C CYS A 16 -1.75 -25.36 -56.46
N VAL A 17 -1.45 -24.05 -56.46
CA VAL A 17 -2.11 -22.82 -56.98
C VAL A 17 -3.13 -22.21 -56.00
N CYS A 18 -2.84 -20.95 -55.64
CA CYS A 18 -3.69 -19.91 -55.04
C CYS A 18 -4.09 -19.96 -53.54
N SER A 19 -3.59 -18.94 -52.84
CA SER A 19 -4.38 -18.01 -52.01
C SER A 19 -4.98 -18.49 -50.69
N THR A 20 -4.24 -18.31 -49.59
CA THR A 20 -4.84 -17.99 -48.27
C THR A 20 -3.99 -17.03 -47.44
N VAL A 21 -4.71 -16.13 -46.78
CA VAL A 21 -4.40 -15.37 -45.56
C VAL A 21 -3.22 -15.92 -44.73
N PHE A 22 -2.21 -15.09 -44.47
CA PHE A 22 -1.20 -15.36 -43.45
C PHE A 22 -1.76 -15.09 -42.04
N HIS A 23 -2.34 -16.12 -41.44
CA HIS A 23 -2.27 -16.26 -39.98
C HIS A 23 -0.81 -16.52 -39.60
N ARG A 24 -0.30 -15.81 -38.60
CA ARG A 24 1.03 -16.05 -38.05
C ARG A 24 0.88 -16.76 -36.71
N ASP A 25 0.92 -18.08 -36.74
CA ASP A 25 0.97 -18.90 -35.52
C ASP A 25 2.23 -18.58 -34.72
N GLN A 26 2.06 -18.31 -33.44
CA GLN A 26 3.16 -18.19 -32.48
C GLN A 26 3.06 -19.38 -31.51
N GLN A 27 3.83 -20.41 -31.81
CA GLN A 27 3.77 -21.71 -31.14
C GLN A 27 4.33 -21.61 -29.71
N THR A 28 3.44 -21.65 -28.72
CA THR A 28 3.79 -21.62 -27.29
C THR A 28 4.24 -23.00 -26.80
N TRP A 29 5.32 -23.04 -26.01
CA TRP A 29 6.04 -24.27 -25.65
C TRP A 29 5.52 -24.96 -24.36
N PHE A 30 4.21 -24.90 -24.08
CA PHE A 30 3.58 -25.54 -22.92
C PHE A 30 2.19 -26.11 -23.24
N GLU A 31 2.14 -27.11 -24.12
CA GLU A 31 0.98 -27.99 -24.35
C GLU A 31 1.50 -29.44 -24.33
N GLY A 32 1.30 -30.17 -23.22
CA GLY A 32 1.75 -31.57 -23.12
C GLY A 32 2.15 -32.10 -21.75
N ILE A 33 1.22 -32.09 -20.78
CA ILE A 33 0.96 -33.15 -19.78
C ILE A 33 -0.43 -32.86 -19.19
N PHE A 34 -1.48 -33.04 -19.99
CA PHE A 34 -2.86 -33.11 -19.50
C PHE A 34 -3.21 -34.57 -19.21
N LEU A 35 -2.95 -35.02 -17.98
CA LEU A 35 -3.45 -36.31 -17.49
C LEU A 35 -4.93 -36.16 -17.08
N SER A 36 -5.80 -36.21 -18.09
CA SER A 36 -7.25 -36.33 -17.89
C SER A 36 -7.61 -37.75 -17.42
N SER A 37 -7.54 -38.00 -16.11
CA SER A 37 -8.41 -38.95 -15.40
C SER A 37 -8.07 -39.05 -13.90
N MET A 38 -8.80 -38.31 -13.05
CA MET A 38 -9.39 -38.81 -11.79
C MET A 38 -9.99 -37.62 -11.02
N CYS A 39 -11.32 -37.55 -10.97
CA CYS A 39 -12.01 -36.68 -10.01
C CYS A 39 -11.88 -37.31 -8.61
N PRO A 40 -11.33 -36.62 -7.59
CA PRO A 40 -11.64 -36.95 -6.22
C PRO A 40 -13.02 -36.35 -5.91
N ILE A 41 -14.05 -37.20 -5.84
CA ILE A 41 -15.29 -36.80 -5.16
C ILE A 41 -14.98 -36.81 -3.66
N ASN A 42 -14.62 -35.65 -3.12
CA ASN A 42 -14.77 -35.36 -1.70
C ASN A 42 -15.00 -33.85 -1.51
N VAL A 43 -15.74 -33.50 -0.46
CA VAL A 43 -16.27 -32.14 -0.23
C VAL A 43 -15.15 -31.14 0.17
N SER A 44 -15.45 -29.84 0.10
CA SER A 44 -14.87 -28.73 0.90
C SER A 44 -13.65 -27.93 0.39
N ALA A 45 -13.80 -27.21 -0.73
CA ALA A 45 -13.00 -26.01 -1.00
C ALA A 45 -13.84 -24.92 -1.68
N SER A 46 -14.20 -23.86 -0.94
CA SER A 46 -14.79 -22.65 -1.51
C SER A 46 -13.67 -21.63 -1.81
N THR A 47 -13.47 -21.34 -3.10
CA THR A 47 -12.52 -20.33 -3.57
C THR A 47 -13.18 -18.95 -3.66
N PHE A 48 -12.53 -17.96 -3.06
CA PHE A 48 -12.93 -16.55 -3.06
C PHE A 48 -11.81 -15.70 -3.66
N TYR A 49 -12.17 -14.58 -4.24
CA TYR A 49 -11.21 -13.60 -4.76
C TYR A 49 -11.52 -12.22 -4.21
N GLY A 50 -10.51 -11.36 -4.09
CA GLY A 50 -10.68 -9.95 -3.75
C GLY A 50 -9.68 -9.09 -4.51
N ILE A 51 -10.12 -7.93 -5.00
CA ILE A 51 -9.29 -6.99 -5.77
C ILE A 51 -9.08 -5.74 -4.93
N MET A 52 -7.83 -5.42 -4.61
CA MET A 52 -7.42 -4.22 -3.90
C MET A 52 -6.52 -3.37 -4.79
N PHE A 53 -6.84 -2.09 -4.91
CA PHE A 53 -5.96 -1.08 -5.50
C PHE A 53 -5.37 -0.18 -4.43
N ASP A 54 -4.04 -0.10 -4.38
CA ASP A 54 -3.30 0.94 -3.64
C ASP A 54 -2.97 2.08 -4.60
N ALA A 55 -3.64 3.23 -4.44
CA ALA A 55 -3.34 4.45 -5.17
C ALA A 55 -2.32 5.31 -4.40
N GLY A 56 -1.07 4.88 -4.46
CA GLY A 56 0.07 5.54 -3.85
C GLY A 56 0.56 6.79 -4.61
N SER A 57 1.29 7.67 -3.91
CA SER A 57 1.81 8.93 -4.47
C SER A 57 2.82 8.79 -5.62
N THR A 58 3.37 7.59 -5.82
CA THR A 58 4.44 7.31 -6.80
C THR A 58 4.07 6.28 -7.86
N GLY A 59 2.90 5.65 -7.72
CA GLY A 59 2.39 4.61 -8.59
C GLY A 59 1.13 4.00 -8.01
N THR A 60 0.24 3.55 -8.88
CA THR A 60 -0.97 2.80 -8.51
C THR A 60 -0.67 1.31 -8.66
N ARG A 61 -1.12 0.48 -7.71
CA ARG A 61 -0.91 -0.97 -7.69
C ARG A 61 -2.25 -1.68 -7.67
N ILE A 62 -2.32 -2.87 -8.28
CA ILE A 62 -3.43 -3.80 -8.11
C ILE A 62 -2.92 -5.08 -7.46
N HIS A 63 -3.69 -5.59 -6.51
CA HIS A 63 -3.51 -6.87 -5.87
C HIS A 63 -4.78 -7.70 -6.07
N VAL A 64 -4.65 -8.85 -6.72
CA VAL A 64 -5.74 -9.81 -6.93
C VAL A 64 -5.46 -11.04 -6.08
N TYR A 65 -6.21 -11.15 -4.99
CA TYR A 65 -6.05 -12.21 -4.00
C TYR A 65 -6.92 -13.42 -4.31
N THR A 66 -6.38 -14.61 -4.06
CA THR A 66 -7.09 -15.89 -4.10
C THR A 66 -7.08 -16.51 -2.71
N PHE A 67 -8.26 -16.78 -2.14
CA PHE A 67 -8.44 -17.42 -0.85
C PHE A 67 -9.18 -18.75 -1.00
N VAL A 68 -8.78 -19.76 -0.24
CA VAL A 68 -9.44 -21.07 -0.20
C VAL A 68 -9.85 -21.41 1.22
N GLN A 69 -11.16 -21.56 1.44
CA GLN A 69 -11.70 -22.11 2.68
C GLN A 69 -11.75 -23.63 2.57
N LYS A 70 -10.78 -24.29 3.22
CA LYS A 70 -10.66 -25.77 3.24
C LYS A 70 -11.64 -26.43 4.21
N ILE A 71 -11.98 -25.74 5.30
CA ILE A 71 -12.89 -26.22 6.35
C ILE A 71 -13.97 -25.15 6.59
N PRO A 72 -15.27 -25.47 6.43
CA PRO A 72 -16.35 -24.52 6.71
C PRO A 72 -16.35 -24.06 8.17
N GLY A 73 -16.41 -22.75 8.39
CA GLY A 73 -16.33 -22.14 9.72
C GLY A 73 -14.90 -21.83 10.19
N GLU A 74 -13.88 -22.33 9.50
CA GLU A 74 -12.50 -21.87 9.64
C GLU A 74 -12.16 -20.76 8.63
N LEU A 75 -10.98 -20.16 8.83
CA LEU A 75 -10.40 -19.13 7.99
C LEU A 75 -10.24 -19.58 6.53
N PRO A 76 -10.63 -18.74 5.55
CA PRO A 76 -10.07 -18.79 4.22
C PRO A 76 -8.55 -18.59 4.29
N ILE A 77 -7.79 -19.53 3.75
CA ILE A 77 -6.33 -19.44 3.66
C ILE A 77 -5.97 -18.67 2.39
N LEU A 78 -5.07 -17.69 2.48
CA LEU A 78 -4.47 -17.05 1.31
C LEU A 78 -3.69 -18.10 0.50
N GLU A 79 -4.14 -18.40 -0.71
CA GLU A 79 -3.51 -19.36 -1.62
C GLU A 79 -2.57 -18.68 -2.62
N GLY A 80 -2.93 -17.48 -3.09
CA GLY A 80 -2.13 -16.75 -4.07
C GLY A 80 -2.49 -15.27 -4.19
N GLU A 81 -1.57 -14.53 -4.80
CA GLU A 81 -1.66 -13.10 -5.08
C GLU A 81 -1.10 -12.85 -6.49
N ILE A 82 -1.84 -12.10 -7.30
CA ILE A 82 -1.33 -11.52 -8.55
C ILE A 82 -1.18 -10.01 -8.30
N PHE A 83 -0.01 -9.49 -8.65
CA PHE A 83 0.39 -8.11 -8.39
C PHE A 83 0.82 -7.43 -9.69
N GLU A 84 0.27 -6.25 -9.97
CA GLU A 84 0.73 -5.38 -11.06
C GLU A 84 0.75 -3.91 -10.64
N SER A 85 1.52 -3.07 -11.34
CA SER A 85 1.63 -1.64 -10.98
C SER A 85 1.94 -0.72 -12.16
N VAL A 86 1.40 0.50 -12.09
CA VAL A 86 1.63 1.59 -13.06
C VAL A 86 2.29 2.79 -12.40
N LYS A 87 3.04 3.57 -13.19
CA LYS A 87 3.65 4.85 -12.79
C LYS A 87 3.40 5.88 -13.89
N PRO A 88 3.17 7.17 -13.55
CA PRO A 88 3.15 7.75 -12.21
C PRO A 88 1.88 7.36 -11.42
N GLY A 89 1.82 7.74 -10.14
CA GLY A 89 0.64 7.50 -9.29
C GLY A 89 -0.53 8.44 -9.63
N LEU A 90 -1.74 8.09 -9.17
CA LEU A 90 -2.98 8.81 -9.50
C LEU A 90 -2.92 10.33 -9.21
N SER A 91 -2.17 10.76 -8.18
CA SER A 91 -1.94 12.18 -7.85
C SER A 91 -1.18 12.99 -8.90
N ALA A 92 -0.47 12.36 -9.84
CA ALA A 92 0.18 13.07 -10.95
C ALA A 92 -0.81 13.53 -12.04
N PHE A 93 -2.01 12.95 -12.06
CA PHE A 93 -3.08 13.27 -13.01
C PHE A 93 -4.10 14.27 -12.44
N VAL A 94 -3.70 15.05 -11.43
CA VAL A 94 -4.57 15.97 -10.67
C VAL A 94 -5.34 16.96 -11.55
N ASP A 95 -4.76 17.41 -12.66
CA ASP A 95 -5.40 18.30 -13.65
C ASP A 95 -5.94 17.56 -14.88
N GLN A 96 -5.78 16.22 -14.94
CA GLN A 96 -6.28 15.35 -16.02
C GLN A 96 -6.96 14.08 -15.46
N PRO A 97 -8.04 14.18 -14.65
CA PRO A 97 -8.57 13.04 -13.88
C PRO A 97 -8.93 11.81 -14.70
N LYS A 98 -9.41 11.99 -15.93
CA LYS A 98 -9.77 10.89 -16.85
C LYS A 98 -8.57 10.04 -17.26
N GLN A 99 -7.43 10.66 -17.57
CA GLN A 99 -6.20 9.92 -17.87
C GLN A 99 -5.70 9.16 -16.64
N GLY A 100 -5.79 9.76 -15.46
CA GLY A 100 -5.48 9.07 -14.21
C GLY A 100 -6.36 7.83 -14.01
N ALA A 101 -7.65 7.96 -14.28
CA ALA A 101 -8.61 6.86 -14.23
C ALA A 101 -8.32 5.78 -15.30
N GLU A 102 -7.92 6.14 -16.52
CA GLU A 102 -7.50 5.20 -17.57
C GLU A 102 -6.36 4.27 -17.10
N THR A 103 -5.37 4.76 -16.33
CA THR A 103 -4.33 3.89 -15.73
C THR A 103 -4.88 2.87 -14.71
N VAL A 104 -5.99 3.18 -14.04
CA VAL A 104 -6.69 2.24 -13.15
C VAL A 104 -7.49 1.22 -13.97
N GLN A 105 -8.03 1.63 -15.11
CA GLN A 105 -8.71 0.73 -16.06
C GLN A 105 -7.74 -0.28 -16.67
N GLU A 106 -6.52 0.10 -17.03
CA GLU A 106 -5.48 -0.84 -17.51
C GLU A 106 -5.22 -1.96 -16.49
N LEU A 107 -4.95 -1.58 -15.24
CA LEU A 107 -4.76 -2.53 -14.13
C LEU A 107 -6.01 -3.40 -13.88
N LEU A 108 -7.22 -2.87 -14.07
CA LEU A 108 -8.46 -3.62 -13.87
C LEU A 108 -8.66 -4.75 -14.91
N GLU A 109 -8.06 -4.66 -16.10
CA GLU A 109 -8.07 -5.78 -17.06
C GLU A 109 -7.27 -6.98 -16.53
N VAL A 110 -6.17 -6.76 -15.79
CA VAL A 110 -5.39 -7.84 -15.13
C VAL A 110 -6.27 -8.67 -14.20
N ALA A 111 -7.21 -8.05 -13.49
CA ALA A 111 -8.18 -8.74 -12.64
C ALA A 111 -9.23 -9.51 -13.44
N LYS A 112 -9.63 -9.03 -14.62
CA LYS A 112 -10.57 -9.75 -15.51
C LYS A 112 -9.94 -10.97 -16.15
N ASP A 113 -8.68 -10.88 -16.56
CA ASP A 113 -7.95 -11.97 -17.20
C ASP A 113 -7.57 -13.08 -16.21
N SER A 114 -7.30 -12.72 -14.95
CA SER A 114 -6.92 -13.67 -13.90
C SER A 114 -8.10 -14.35 -13.18
N ILE A 115 -9.24 -13.67 -13.01
CA ILE A 115 -10.38 -14.22 -12.25
C ILE A 115 -11.39 -14.90 -13.19
N PRO A 116 -11.82 -16.15 -12.92
CA PRO A 116 -12.85 -16.80 -13.72
C PRO A 116 -14.16 -16.00 -13.76
N ARG A 117 -14.80 -15.88 -14.95
CA ARG A 117 -16.03 -15.09 -15.16
C ARG A 117 -17.19 -15.45 -14.22
N SER A 118 -17.25 -16.69 -13.73
CA SER A 118 -18.22 -17.17 -12.75
C SER A 118 -18.00 -16.64 -11.32
N HIS A 119 -16.88 -15.96 -11.06
CA HIS A 119 -16.57 -15.32 -9.77
C HIS A 119 -16.72 -13.79 -9.81
N TRP A 120 -16.65 -13.13 -10.98
CA TRP A 120 -16.68 -11.67 -11.12
C TRP A 120 -17.73 -10.98 -10.23
N LYS A 121 -19.01 -11.35 -10.35
CA LYS A 121 -20.14 -10.74 -9.60
C LYS A 121 -20.09 -10.89 -8.06
N ARG A 122 -19.18 -11.71 -7.51
CA ARG A 122 -18.99 -11.93 -6.07
C ARG A 122 -17.60 -11.53 -5.57
N THR A 123 -16.72 -11.11 -6.48
CA THR A 123 -15.38 -10.60 -6.15
C THR A 123 -15.49 -9.10 -5.86
N PRO A 124 -15.27 -8.63 -4.62
CA PRO A 124 -15.22 -7.21 -4.32
C PRO A 124 -14.01 -6.54 -5.00
N VAL A 125 -14.23 -5.35 -5.55
CA VAL A 125 -13.18 -4.44 -6.01
C VAL A 125 -13.20 -3.16 -5.18
N VAL A 126 -12.03 -2.78 -4.66
CA VAL A 126 -11.84 -1.60 -3.82
C VAL A 126 -10.55 -0.86 -4.20
N LEU A 127 -10.55 0.46 -4.10
CA LEU A 127 -9.39 1.33 -4.25
C LEU A 127 -9.25 2.21 -3.02
N LYS A 128 -8.04 2.20 -2.44
CA LYS A 128 -7.68 3.08 -1.34
C LYS A 128 -6.50 3.95 -1.75
N ALA A 129 -6.73 5.25 -1.77
CA ALA A 129 -5.70 6.24 -2.03
C ALA A 129 -5.00 6.64 -0.74
N THR A 130 -3.68 6.78 -0.78
CA THR A 130 -2.87 7.08 0.42
C THR A 130 -2.45 8.56 0.43
N ALA A 131 -1.35 8.89 1.11
CA ALA A 131 -0.88 10.26 1.31
C ALA A 131 -0.72 11.11 0.03
N GLY A 132 -0.55 10.48 -1.14
CA GLY A 132 -0.46 11.20 -2.42
C GLY A 132 -1.70 12.03 -2.75
N LEU A 133 -2.90 11.52 -2.46
CA LEU A 133 -4.14 12.26 -2.66
C LEU A 133 -4.50 13.13 -1.45
N ARG A 134 -4.05 12.80 -0.23
CA ARG A 134 -4.22 13.66 0.97
C ARG A 134 -3.52 15.02 0.85
N LEU A 135 -2.47 15.12 0.02
CA LEU A 135 -1.75 16.36 -0.24
C LEU A 135 -2.41 17.26 -1.30
N LEU A 136 -3.44 16.77 -2.00
CA LEU A 136 -4.12 17.53 -3.04
C LEU A 136 -5.30 18.35 -2.46
N PRO A 137 -5.72 19.44 -3.12
CA PRO A 137 -6.99 20.09 -2.81
C PRO A 137 -8.15 19.09 -2.89
N GLU A 138 -9.05 19.12 -1.90
CA GLU A 138 -10.14 18.14 -1.72
C GLU A 138 -10.97 17.94 -3.01
N GLU A 139 -11.35 19.05 -3.66
CA GLU A 139 -12.10 19.02 -4.93
C GLU A 139 -11.37 18.27 -6.06
N LYS A 140 -10.04 18.43 -6.16
CA LYS A 140 -9.24 17.75 -7.20
C LYS A 140 -9.01 16.27 -6.85
N ALA A 141 -8.83 15.95 -5.57
CA ALA A 141 -8.74 14.57 -5.11
C ALA A 141 -10.07 13.82 -5.38
N GLU A 142 -11.21 14.44 -5.06
CA GLU A 142 -12.53 13.85 -5.28
C GLU A 142 -12.87 13.74 -6.79
N ALA A 143 -12.42 14.67 -7.64
CA ALA A 143 -12.53 14.53 -9.10
C ALA A 143 -11.79 13.29 -9.64
N LEU A 144 -10.59 12.99 -9.12
CA LEU A 144 -9.87 11.75 -9.44
C LEU A 144 -10.64 10.50 -8.98
N LEU A 145 -11.12 10.50 -7.73
CA LEU A 145 -11.87 9.37 -7.18
C LEU A 145 -13.22 9.16 -7.89
N PHE A 146 -13.86 10.23 -8.36
CA PHE A 146 -15.11 10.16 -9.13
C PHE A 146 -14.93 9.35 -10.43
N GLU A 147 -13.93 9.68 -11.24
CA GLU A 147 -13.67 8.95 -12.50
C GLU A 147 -13.30 7.47 -12.25
N VAL A 148 -12.58 7.18 -11.16
CA VAL A 148 -12.33 5.79 -10.69
C VAL A 148 -13.63 5.07 -10.32
N ARG A 149 -14.56 5.72 -9.59
CA ARG A 149 -15.87 5.13 -9.27
C ARG A 149 -16.67 4.84 -10.54
N GLU A 150 -16.59 5.69 -11.56
CA GLU A 150 -17.24 5.45 -12.86
C GLU A 150 -16.65 4.26 -13.63
N ILE A 151 -15.36 3.96 -13.49
CA ILE A 151 -14.75 2.72 -14.01
C ILE A 151 -15.27 1.50 -13.24
N PHE A 152 -15.25 1.55 -11.90
CA PHE A 152 -15.68 0.42 -11.07
C PHE A 152 -17.16 0.07 -11.32
N LYS A 153 -18.05 1.06 -11.44
CA LYS A 153 -19.47 0.86 -11.79
C LYS A 153 -19.69 0.19 -13.15
N LYS A 154 -18.78 0.37 -14.11
CA LYS A 154 -18.81 -0.27 -15.44
C LYS A 154 -18.15 -1.65 -15.44
N SER A 155 -17.44 -2.00 -14.39
CA SER A 155 -16.78 -3.30 -14.24
C SER A 155 -17.80 -4.43 -13.95
N PRO A 156 -17.44 -5.70 -14.21
CA PRO A 156 -18.30 -6.84 -13.89
C PRO A 156 -18.20 -7.30 -12.43
N PHE A 157 -17.39 -6.61 -11.61
CA PHE A 157 -17.07 -6.99 -10.24
C PHE A 157 -18.13 -6.50 -9.24
N LEU A 158 -18.11 -7.06 -8.03
CA LEU A 158 -18.88 -6.50 -6.92
C LEU A 158 -18.23 -5.18 -6.49
N VAL A 159 -18.99 -4.09 -6.50
CA VAL A 159 -18.53 -2.76 -6.07
C VAL A 159 -19.23 -2.43 -4.75
N PRO A 160 -18.57 -2.57 -3.59
CA PRO A 160 -19.13 -2.13 -2.31
C PRO A 160 -19.39 -0.62 -2.25
N ASP A 161 -20.26 -0.22 -1.33
CA ASP A 161 -20.28 1.15 -0.80
C ASP A 161 -18.90 1.48 -0.20
N ASP A 162 -18.47 2.74 -0.32
CA ASP A 162 -17.11 3.21 0.03
C ASP A 162 -15.95 2.41 -0.61
N SER A 163 -16.21 1.69 -1.71
CA SER A 163 -15.18 0.97 -2.47
C SER A 163 -14.00 1.84 -2.88
N VAL A 164 -14.23 3.12 -3.21
CA VAL A 164 -13.21 4.08 -3.63
C VAL A 164 -13.16 5.24 -2.63
N SER A 165 -12.09 5.30 -1.83
CA SER A 165 -11.88 6.38 -0.84
C SER A 165 -10.40 6.70 -0.62
N ILE A 166 -10.13 7.83 0.01
CA ILE A 166 -8.82 8.10 0.63
C ILE A 166 -8.76 7.31 1.95
N MET A 167 -7.61 6.72 2.26
CA MET A 167 -7.33 6.07 3.54
C MET A 167 -6.68 7.06 4.49
N ASP A 168 -7.20 7.14 5.72
CA ASP A 168 -6.54 7.84 6.83
C ASP A 168 -5.17 7.20 7.14
N GLY A 169 -4.19 8.03 7.48
CA GLY A 169 -2.82 7.59 7.69
C GLY A 169 -2.59 6.82 8.99
N SER A 170 -3.34 7.11 10.05
CA SER A 170 -3.26 6.32 11.28
C SER A 170 -3.90 4.95 11.09
N TYR A 171 -4.97 4.87 10.29
CA TYR A 171 -5.61 3.61 9.91
C TYR A 171 -4.70 2.74 9.02
N GLU A 172 -4.01 3.33 8.04
CA GLU A 172 -2.96 2.68 7.23
C GLU A 172 -1.89 2.01 8.11
N GLY A 173 -1.39 2.71 9.14
CA GLY A 173 -0.45 2.15 10.12
C GLY A 173 -1.02 1.00 10.95
N VAL A 174 -2.27 1.13 11.44
CA VAL A 174 -2.96 0.04 12.19
C VAL A 174 -3.11 -1.20 11.31
N LEU A 175 -3.52 -1.05 10.05
CA LEU A 175 -3.69 -2.15 9.11
C LEU A 175 -2.37 -2.87 8.81
N ALA A 176 -1.27 -2.12 8.65
CA ALA A 176 0.05 -2.70 8.46
C ALA A 176 0.52 -3.47 9.72
N TRP A 177 0.32 -2.90 10.92
CA TRP A 177 0.62 -3.57 12.19
C TRP A 177 -0.16 -4.87 12.36
N VAL A 178 -1.47 -4.84 12.09
CA VAL A 178 -2.32 -6.04 12.17
C VAL A 178 -1.87 -7.08 11.17
N THR A 179 -1.53 -6.66 9.95
CA THR A 179 -1.02 -7.56 8.91
C THR A 179 0.26 -8.26 9.34
N VAL A 180 1.28 -7.53 9.78
CA VAL A 180 2.55 -8.12 10.24
C VAL A 180 2.32 -9.09 11.40
N ASN A 181 1.55 -8.68 12.41
CA ASN A 181 1.33 -9.51 13.60
C ASN A 181 0.41 -10.71 13.35
N PHE A 182 -0.50 -10.64 12.38
CA PHE A 182 -1.26 -11.80 11.91
C PHE A 182 -0.35 -12.80 11.19
N LEU A 183 0.44 -12.33 10.22
CA LEU A 183 1.29 -13.18 9.37
C LEU A 183 2.44 -13.85 10.12
N THR A 184 2.95 -13.20 11.18
CA THR A 184 3.98 -13.73 12.08
C THR A 184 3.41 -14.58 13.23
N GLY A 185 2.08 -14.72 13.31
CA GLY A 185 1.40 -15.52 14.32
C GLY A 185 1.23 -14.85 15.69
N GLN A 186 1.71 -13.62 15.88
CA GLN A 186 1.69 -12.92 17.17
C GLN A 186 0.27 -12.55 17.65
N LEU A 187 -0.72 -12.45 16.76
CA LEU A 187 -2.13 -12.29 17.14
C LEU A 187 -2.82 -13.62 17.52
N HIS A 188 -2.14 -14.77 17.41
CA HIS A 188 -2.68 -16.09 17.71
C HIS A 188 -2.15 -16.64 19.05
N GLY A 189 -2.53 -15.99 20.15
CA GLY A 189 -2.20 -16.48 21.49
C GLY A 189 -2.51 -15.48 22.60
N HIS A 190 -2.05 -15.78 23.82
CA HIS A 190 -2.04 -14.84 24.95
C HIS A 190 -0.73 -14.01 24.99
N SER A 191 0.09 -14.08 23.94
CA SER A 191 1.32 -13.29 23.81
C SER A 191 0.97 -11.82 23.61
N GLN A 192 1.62 -10.94 24.38
CA GLN A 192 1.63 -9.49 24.14
C GLN A 192 2.90 -9.05 23.36
N GLU A 193 3.79 -9.99 23.02
CA GLU A 193 5.03 -9.73 22.27
C GLU A 193 4.72 -9.55 20.78
N THR A 194 4.21 -8.37 20.45
CA THR A 194 3.89 -7.95 19.09
C THR A 194 5.03 -7.13 18.49
N MET A 195 5.19 -7.23 17.18
CA MET A 195 6.16 -6.45 16.42
C MET A 195 5.60 -5.05 16.12
N GLY A 196 6.44 -4.03 16.25
CA GLY A 196 6.18 -2.72 15.67
C GLY A 196 6.29 -2.75 14.14
N THR A 197 5.82 -1.68 13.50
CA THR A 197 5.84 -1.51 12.04
C THR A 197 6.28 -0.10 11.67
N LEU A 198 7.10 -0.02 10.61
CA LEU A 198 7.59 1.20 9.98
C LEU A 198 7.30 1.11 8.48
N ASP A 199 6.39 1.95 8.00
CA ASP A 199 6.14 2.15 6.57
C ASP A 199 6.80 3.45 6.12
N LEU A 200 7.57 3.40 5.03
CA LEU A 200 8.07 4.59 4.35
C LEU A 200 7.45 4.64 2.95
N GLY A 201 6.30 5.29 2.86
CA GLY A 201 5.64 5.62 1.61
C GLY A 201 6.33 6.77 0.88
N GLY A 202 5.79 7.16 -0.29
CA GLY A 202 6.34 8.27 -1.07
C GLY A 202 6.01 9.65 -0.50
N ALA A 203 4.83 9.82 0.10
CA ALA A 203 4.33 11.11 0.61
C ALA A 203 4.16 11.17 2.14
N SER A 204 4.09 10.04 2.83
CA SER A 204 4.10 9.93 4.29
C SER A 204 4.98 8.77 4.77
N THR A 205 5.29 8.77 6.06
CA THR A 205 5.81 7.60 6.79
C THR A 205 4.93 7.32 8.00
N GLN A 206 4.80 6.06 8.36
CA GLN A 206 3.93 5.56 9.41
C GLN A 206 4.75 4.75 10.39
N ILE A 207 4.51 4.98 11.67
CA ILE A 207 5.06 4.19 12.78
C ILE A 207 3.89 3.69 13.63
N THR A 208 3.84 2.37 13.86
CA THR A 208 2.77 1.76 14.65
C THR A 208 3.30 0.61 15.49
N PHE A 209 3.03 0.63 16.81
CA PHE A 209 3.43 -0.42 17.76
C PHE A 209 2.47 -0.48 18.95
N LEU A 210 2.53 -1.56 19.73
CA LEU A 210 1.77 -1.74 20.98
C LEU A 210 2.64 -1.31 22.17
N PRO A 211 2.36 -0.17 22.84
CA PRO A 211 3.14 0.26 24.00
C PRO A 211 2.91 -0.67 25.20
N GLN A 212 3.99 -1.06 25.87
CA GLN A 212 4.01 -1.86 27.09
C GLN A 212 4.30 -1.00 28.33
N LEU A 213 4.91 0.18 28.17
CA LEU A 213 5.25 1.08 29.26
C LEU A 213 4.14 2.12 29.51
N GLU A 214 3.66 2.20 30.76
CA GLU A 214 2.67 3.23 31.15
C GLU A 214 3.17 4.65 30.85
N LYS A 215 4.48 4.91 31.06
CA LYS A 215 5.13 6.18 30.69
C LYS A 215 4.88 6.55 29.22
N THR A 216 4.93 5.58 28.29
CA THR A 216 4.65 5.83 26.87
C THR A 216 3.18 6.17 26.68
N LEU A 217 2.26 5.48 27.35
CA LEU A 217 0.82 5.76 27.27
C LEU A 217 0.45 7.15 27.85
N GLU A 218 1.12 7.58 28.90
CA GLU A 218 0.95 8.90 29.53
C GLU A 218 1.53 10.05 28.70
N GLN A 219 2.71 9.84 28.09
CA GLN A 219 3.44 10.88 27.36
C GLN A 219 3.07 11.00 25.88
N THR A 220 2.42 9.98 25.30
CA THR A 220 2.02 10.00 23.90
C THR A 220 1.01 11.13 23.60
N PRO A 221 1.21 11.93 22.54
CA PRO A 221 0.27 12.98 22.13
C PRO A 221 -1.16 12.48 21.92
N ARG A 222 -2.14 13.37 22.18
CA ARG A 222 -3.55 13.08 21.89
C ARG A 222 -3.74 12.80 20.40
N GLY A 223 -4.48 11.74 20.08
CA GLY A 223 -4.72 11.28 18.71
C GLY A 223 -3.68 10.30 18.16
N TYR A 224 -2.58 10.04 18.88
CA TYR A 224 -1.59 9.03 18.48
C TYR A 224 -1.88 7.65 19.11
N LEU A 225 -2.82 7.56 20.06
CA LEU A 225 -3.29 6.29 20.63
C LEU A 225 -4.62 5.89 19.98
N THR A 226 -4.65 4.73 19.32
CA THR A 226 -5.85 4.16 18.70
C THR A 226 -6.18 2.80 19.33
N SER A 227 -7.42 2.63 19.78
CA SER A 227 -7.93 1.36 20.29
C SER A 227 -8.78 0.63 19.25
N PHE A 228 -8.62 -0.69 19.15
CA PHE A 228 -9.50 -1.56 18.37
C PHE A 228 -9.63 -2.93 19.04
N GLU A 229 -10.68 -3.68 18.68
CA GLU A 229 -10.91 -5.04 19.17
C GLU A 229 -10.69 -6.08 18.08
N MET A 230 -9.93 -7.14 18.39
CA MET A 230 -9.66 -8.25 17.48
C MET A 230 -9.45 -9.53 18.29
N PHE A 231 -10.00 -10.66 17.83
CA PHE A 231 -9.93 -11.96 18.51
C PHE A 231 -10.28 -11.91 20.03
N ASN A 232 -11.33 -11.17 20.38
CA ASN A 232 -11.77 -10.91 21.78
C ASN A 232 -10.73 -10.20 22.67
N SER A 233 -9.71 -9.57 22.08
CA SER A 233 -8.71 -8.75 22.76
C SER A 233 -8.82 -7.29 22.31
N THR A 234 -8.69 -6.34 23.24
CA THR A 234 -8.61 -4.91 22.92
C THR A 234 -7.15 -4.49 22.84
N TYR A 235 -6.70 -4.03 21.68
CA TYR A 235 -5.37 -3.51 21.46
C TYR A 235 -5.40 -1.98 21.46
N LYS A 236 -4.47 -1.34 22.17
CA LYS A 236 -4.31 0.12 22.24
C LYS A 236 -2.95 0.50 21.66
N LEU A 237 -2.90 0.74 20.36
CA LEU A 237 -1.65 1.01 19.64
C LEU A 237 -1.25 2.48 19.73
N TYR A 238 0.05 2.72 19.79
CA TYR A 238 0.63 3.95 19.25
C TYR A 238 0.60 3.83 17.73
N THR A 239 0.01 4.79 17.04
CA THR A 239 0.01 4.91 15.57
C THR A 239 0.09 6.38 15.19
N HIS A 240 0.98 6.71 14.25
CA HIS A 240 0.95 8.01 13.60
C HIS A 240 1.47 7.97 12.16
N SER A 241 0.88 8.82 11.31
CA SER A 241 1.27 9.05 9.92
C SER A 241 1.80 10.47 9.74
N TYR A 242 3.11 10.59 9.58
CA TYR A 242 3.77 11.86 9.30
C TYR A 242 3.62 12.21 7.81
N LEU A 243 2.57 12.96 7.48
CA LEU A 243 2.33 13.47 6.13
C LEU A 243 3.39 14.51 5.76
N GLY A 244 3.96 14.41 4.55
CA GLY A 244 5.12 15.21 4.12
C GLY A 244 6.48 14.56 4.43
N PHE A 245 6.51 13.48 5.23
CA PHE A 245 7.72 12.75 5.62
C PHE A 245 7.84 11.38 4.92
N GLY A 246 7.18 11.21 3.78
CA GLY A 246 7.49 10.10 2.87
C GLY A 246 8.74 10.39 2.06
N LEU A 247 9.41 9.35 1.56
CA LEU A 247 10.75 9.47 0.95
C LEU A 247 10.80 10.51 -0.19
N LYS A 248 9.75 10.65 -1.00
CA LYS A 248 9.73 11.63 -2.09
C LYS A 248 9.43 13.05 -1.57
N ALA A 249 8.45 13.20 -0.68
CA ALA A 249 8.18 14.49 -0.05
C ALA A 249 9.42 15.02 0.71
N ALA A 250 10.17 14.12 1.35
CA ALA A 250 11.45 14.42 1.99
C ALA A 250 12.50 14.95 1.01
N ARG A 251 12.64 14.38 -0.20
CA ARG A 251 13.56 14.92 -1.24
C ARG A 251 13.26 16.37 -1.56
N LEU A 252 11.98 16.74 -1.74
CA LEU A 252 11.58 18.14 -1.96
C LEU A 252 11.88 19.01 -0.73
N ALA A 253 11.69 18.48 0.47
CA ALA A 253 12.02 19.19 1.71
C ALA A 253 13.53 19.47 1.82
N THR A 254 14.38 18.48 1.52
CA THR A 254 15.85 18.60 1.50
C THR A 254 16.32 19.60 0.46
N LEU A 255 15.68 19.62 -0.72
CA LEU A 255 15.91 20.60 -1.78
C LEU A 255 15.41 22.02 -1.46
N GLY A 256 14.65 22.23 -0.38
CA GLY A 256 14.01 23.51 -0.06
C GLY A 256 12.78 23.85 -0.91
N ALA A 257 12.24 22.88 -1.66
CA ALA A 257 11.20 23.07 -2.67
C ALA A 257 9.75 22.94 -2.16
N LEU A 258 9.55 22.75 -0.85
CA LEU A 258 8.19 22.63 -0.26
C LEU A 258 7.49 23.97 -0.02
N GLU A 259 8.23 25.06 0.18
CA GLU A 259 7.68 26.38 0.55
C GLU A 259 7.66 27.37 -0.62
N THR A 260 8.13 26.94 -1.79
CA THR A 260 8.13 27.73 -3.03
C THR A 260 7.23 27.07 -4.05
N GLU A 261 6.08 27.70 -4.34
CA GLU A 261 5.38 27.44 -5.61
C GLU A 261 6.39 27.61 -6.74
N GLY A 262 6.49 26.62 -7.62
CA GLY A 262 7.64 26.46 -8.54
C GLY A 262 7.91 27.74 -9.34
N ILE A 263 8.92 28.50 -8.91
CA ILE A 263 9.30 29.75 -9.57
C ILE A 263 9.96 29.37 -10.89
N ASP A 264 9.31 29.70 -12.01
CA ASP A 264 9.82 29.45 -13.36
C ASP A 264 11.28 29.91 -13.49
N GLY A 265 12.17 28.96 -13.76
CA GLY A 265 13.61 29.20 -13.93
C GLY A 265 14.48 29.02 -12.67
N HIS A 266 13.92 28.75 -11.48
CA HIS A 266 14.73 28.39 -10.31
C HIS A 266 15.12 26.91 -10.34
N THR A 267 16.40 26.61 -10.09
CA THR A 267 16.93 25.24 -9.94
C THR A 267 17.30 25.00 -8.49
N PHE A 268 16.62 24.05 -7.86
CA PHE A 268 16.90 23.68 -6.47
C PHE A 268 18.18 22.83 -6.38
N ARG A 269 19.07 23.14 -5.45
CA ARG A 269 20.37 22.47 -5.33
C ARG A 269 20.57 21.85 -3.94
N SER A 270 21.31 20.75 -3.91
CA SER A 270 21.58 19.98 -2.69
C SER A 270 22.97 19.35 -2.72
N ALA A 271 23.61 19.24 -1.56
CA ALA A 271 24.87 18.52 -1.35
C ALA A 271 24.69 16.99 -1.40
N CYS A 272 23.45 16.50 -1.33
CA CYS A 272 23.11 15.08 -1.48
C CYS A 272 23.07 14.59 -2.94
N LEU A 273 23.37 15.45 -3.92
CA LEU A 273 23.28 15.17 -5.36
C LEU A 273 24.61 15.45 -6.07
N PRO A 274 25.00 14.66 -7.09
CA PRO A 274 26.27 14.87 -7.80
C PRO A 274 26.33 16.23 -8.49
N ARG A 275 27.51 16.87 -8.50
CA ARG A 275 27.74 18.21 -9.08
C ARG A 275 27.34 18.33 -10.54
N TRP A 276 27.53 17.25 -11.30
CA TRP A 276 27.22 17.19 -12.73
C TRP A 276 25.72 17.02 -13.03
N LEU A 277 24.89 16.74 -12.02
CA LEU A 277 23.46 16.52 -12.21
C LEU A 277 22.71 17.84 -12.41
N GLU A 278 21.97 17.90 -13.51
CA GLU A 278 20.88 18.85 -13.77
C GLU A 278 19.72 18.04 -14.36
N ALA A 279 18.54 18.09 -13.73
CA ALA A 279 17.42 17.22 -14.08
C ALA A 279 16.05 17.81 -13.71
N GLU A 280 15.00 17.20 -14.28
CA GLU A 280 13.60 17.56 -14.06
C GLU A 280 12.86 16.46 -13.31
N TRP A 281 11.99 16.84 -12.37
CA TRP A 281 11.15 15.88 -11.65
C TRP A 281 9.74 16.45 -11.43
N ILE A 282 8.71 15.63 -11.66
CA ILE A 282 7.31 15.96 -11.42
C ILE A 282 6.82 15.26 -10.15
N PHE A 283 6.25 16.03 -9.21
CA PHE A 283 5.63 15.53 -7.99
C PHE A 283 4.40 16.36 -7.63
N GLY A 284 3.29 15.72 -7.25
CA GLY A 284 2.04 16.42 -6.91
C GLY A 284 1.43 17.24 -8.06
N GLY A 285 1.81 16.97 -9.31
CA GLY A 285 1.45 17.78 -10.49
C GLY A 285 2.39 18.95 -10.79
N VAL A 286 3.30 19.31 -9.86
CA VAL A 286 4.27 20.40 -10.04
C VAL A 286 5.58 19.86 -10.62
N LYS A 287 6.19 20.62 -11.53
CA LYS A 287 7.48 20.32 -12.16
C LYS A 287 8.61 21.11 -11.49
N TYR A 288 9.65 20.42 -11.07
CA TYR A 288 10.81 20.98 -10.37
C TYR A 288 12.09 20.77 -11.19
N GLN A 289 12.91 21.82 -11.32
CA GLN A 289 14.29 21.74 -11.79
C GLN A 289 15.21 21.51 -10.59
N TYR A 290 16.13 20.55 -10.66
CA TYR A 290 17.02 20.24 -9.54
C TYR A 290 18.40 19.75 -10.00
N GLY A 291 19.41 19.96 -9.16
CA GLY A 291 20.79 19.55 -9.45
C GLY A 291 21.71 19.52 -8.23
N GLY A 292 22.98 19.18 -8.45
CA GLY A 292 24.01 19.22 -7.40
C GLY A 292 24.41 20.64 -6.99
N ASN A 293 24.93 20.80 -5.77
CA ASN A 293 25.63 22.02 -5.35
C ASN A 293 26.92 22.19 -6.16
N GLN A 294 27.09 23.30 -6.88
CA GLN A 294 28.26 23.54 -7.73
C GLN A 294 29.54 23.87 -6.91
N GLU A 295 29.36 24.42 -5.72
CA GLU A 295 30.42 24.81 -4.78
C GLU A 295 30.16 24.22 -3.38
N GLY A 296 31.19 24.19 -2.53
CA GLY A 296 31.11 23.63 -1.16
C GLY A 296 31.59 22.18 -1.06
N GLU A 297 31.43 21.58 0.12
CA GLU A 297 31.80 20.19 0.38
C GLU A 297 30.70 19.22 -0.11
N VAL A 298 31.13 18.03 -0.54
CA VAL A 298 30.27 16.89 -0.91
C VAL A 298 30.62 15.69 -0.04
N GLY A 299 29.68 14.77 0.14
CA GLY A 299 29.84 13.61 1.03
C GLY A 299 28.68 13.48 2.00
N PHE A 300 28.80 12.55 2.95
CA PHE A 300 27.71 12.28 3.90
C PHE A 300 27.38 13.48 4.80
N GLU A 301 28.36 14.11 5.45
CA GLU A 301 28.09 15.14 6.47
C GLU A 301 27.35 16.39 5.91
N PRO A 302 27.72 16.96 4.74
CA PRO A 302 26.95 18.06 4.13
C PRO A 302 25.52 17.65 3.76
N CYS A 303 25.33 16.43 3.22
CA CYS A 303 24.00 15.89 2.92
C CYS A 303 23.18 15.65 4.20
N TYR A 304 23.81 15.10 5.25
CA TYR A 304 23.17 14.84 6.53
C TYR A 304 22.64 16.14 7.16
N ALA A 305 23.42 17.23 7.07
CA ALA A 305 23.00 18.54 7.53
C ALA A 305 21.82 19.15 6.74
N GLU A 306 21.60 18.74 5.47
CA GLU A 306 20.39 19.10 4.70
C GLU A 306 19.17 18.26 5.09
N VAL A 307 19.30 16.92 5.21
CA VAL A 307 18.19 16.04 5.60
C VAL A 307 17.81 16.20 7.08
N LEU A 308 18.75 16.52 7.97
CA LEU A 308 18.48 16.72 9.40
C LEU A 308 17.51 17.89 9.63
N ARG A 309 17.63 18.97 8.85
CA ARG A 309 16.68 20.10 8.83
C ARG A 309 15.26 19.68 8.44
N VAL A 310 15.09 18.56 7.73
CA VAL A 310 13.77 18.01 7.39
C VAL A 310 13.11 17.36 8.61
N VAL A 311 13.84 16.58 9.41
CA VAL A 311 13.28 15.73 10.48
C VAL A 311 13.40 16.27 11.90
N GLN A 312 14.47 17.01 12.21
CA GLN A 312 14.85 17.32 13.59
C GLN A 312 13.77 18.13 14.32
N GLY A 313 13.29 17.59 15.45
CA GLY A 313 12.28 18.22 16.29
C GLY A 313 10.86 18.27 15.71
N LYS A 314 10.60 17.62 14.56
CA LYS A 314 9.27 17.61 13.91
C LYS A 314 8.50 16.29 14.07
N LEU A 315 9.14 15.25 14.59
CA LEU A 315 8.53 13.95 14.87
C LEU A 315 8.56 13.66 16.37
N HIS A 316 7.58 12.89 16.85
CA HIS A 316 7.55 12.43 18.24
C HIS A 316 8.49 11.24 18.43
N GLN A 317 9.29 11.26 19.49
CA GLN A 317 10.25 10.23 19.86
C GLN A 317 9.79 9.50 21.14
N PRO A 318 9.14 8.33 21.05
CA PRO A 318 8.82 7.53 22.22
C PRO A 318 10.05 6.73 22.68
N ASP A 319 10.53 6.91 23.91
CA ASP A 319 11.67 6.15 24.49
C ASP A 319 11.60 4.63 24.25
N GLU A 320 10.38 4.09 24.21
CA GLU A 320 10.10 2.67 24.07
C GLU A 320 10.51 2.08 22.71
N VAL A 321 10.63 2.88 21.64
CA VAL A 321 11.03 2.37 20.31
C VAL A 321 12.42 1.74 20.34
N GLN A 322 13.29 2.18 21.26
CA GLN A 322 14.64 1.65 21.44
C GLN A 322 14.65 0.22 22.01
N ARG A 323 13.54 -0.24 22.59
CA ARG A 323 13.39 -1.55 23.26
C ARG A 323 12.51 -2.53 22.47
N SER A 324 11.78 -2.03 21.49
CA SER A 324 10.83 -2.79 20.68
C SER A 324 11.44 -3.23 19.36
N SER A 325 10.99 -4.37 18.84
CA SER A 325 11.42 -4.88 17.53
C SER A 325 10.44 -4.45 16.44
N PHE A 326 10.93 -4.01 15.29
CA PHE A 326 10.11 -3.46 14.20
C PHE A 326 10.31 -4.20 12.88
N TYR A 327 9.22 -4.40 12.14
CA TYR A 327 9.27 -4.64 10.70
C TYR A 327 9.34 -3.30 9.95
N ALA A 328 10.25 -3.19 8.99
CA ALA A 328 10.37 -2.03 8.11
C ALA A 328 10.19 -2.46 6.66
N PHE A 329 9.36 -1.73 5.92
CA PHE A 329 8.97 -2.10 4.55
C PHE A 329 8.79 -0.86 3.66
N SER A 330 8.22 -1.05 2.46
CA SER A 330 8.16 -0.02 1.40
C SER A 330 9.57 0.53 1.10
N TYR A 331 9.78 1.85 1.13
CA TYR A 331 11.07 2.41 0.74
C TYR A 331 12.25 2.09 1.67
N TYR A 332 12.03 1.64 2.92
CA TYR A 332 13.10 1.07 3.73
C TYR A 332 13.69 -0.21 3.08
N TYR A 333 12.80 -1.07 2.58
CA TYR A 333 13.17 -2.28 1.85
C TYR A 333 13.76 -1.96 0.49
N ASP A 334 13.13 -1.07 -0.30
CA ASP A 334 13.64 -0.73 -1.64
C ASP A 334 15.08 -0.19 -1.57
N ARG A 335 15.40 0.73 -0.64
CA ARG A 335 16.76 1.28 -0.51
C ARG A 335 17.77 0.28 0.01
N ALA A 336 17.34 -0.68 0.83
CA ALA A 336 18.20 -1.78 1.28
C ALA A 336 18.49 -2.80 0.16
N VAL A 337 17.54 -3.03 -0.75
CA VAL A 337 17.75 -3.81 -1.98
C VAL A 337 18.66 -3.07 -2.97
N ASP A 338 18.39 -1.80 -3.24
CA ASP A 338 19.16 -0.96 -4.19
C ASP A 338 20.66 -0.81 -3.83
N THR A 339 21.05 -1.26 -2.64
CA THR A 339 22.41 -1.17 -2.08
C THR A 339 22.99 -2.52 -1.62
N ASP A 340 22.34 -3.63 -2.01
CA ASP A 340 22.73 -5.00 -1.67
C ASP A 340 22.87 -5.27 -0.15
N MET A 341 22.17 -4.50 0.70
CA MET A 341 22.15 -4.73 2.14
C MET A 341 21.27 -5.94 2.53
N ILE A 342 20.29 -6.30 1.70
CA ILE A 342 19.38 -7.44 1.90
C ILE A 342 19.09 -8.19 0.60
N ASP A 343 18.67 -9.45 0.73
CA ASP A 343 18.22 -10.28 -0.40
C ASP A 343 16.83 -9.81 -0.89
N TYR A 344 16.66 -9.69 -2.20
CA TYR A 344 15.41 -9.22 -2.82
C TYR A 344 14.19 -10.09 -2.49
N GLU A 345 14.34 -11.42 -2.47
CA GLU A 345 13.22 -12.34 -2.26
C GLU A 345 12.96 -12.58 -0.77
N LYS A 346 14.03 -12.68 0.03
CA LYS A 346 13.97 -13.06 1.45
C LYS A 346 13.86 -11.88 2.39
N GLY A 347 14.25 -10.68 1.95
CA GLY A 347 14.51 -9.55 2.84
C GLY A 347 15.76 -9.78 3.69
N GLY A 348 15.81 -9.15 4.86
CA GLY A 348 16.93 -9.33 5.79
C GLY A 348 16.68 -8.67 7.15
N VAL A 349 17.72 -8.70 7.99
CA VAL A 349 17.72 -8.11 9.33
C VAL A 349 18.86 -7.09 9.37
N LEU A 350 18.52 -5.82 9.56
CA LEU A 350 19.47 -4.71 9.60
C LEU A 350 19.42 -4.01 10.95
N LYS A 351 20.52 -3.36 11.33
CA LYS A 351 20.54 -2.34 12.38
C LYS A 351 20.32 -0.96 11.79
N VAL A 352 19.88 -0.01 12.61
CA VAL A 352 19.78 1.39 12.20
C VAL A 352 21.14 1.96 11.75
N ASP A 353 22.24 1.57 12.39
CA ASP A 353 23.60 1.95 11.97
C ASP A 353 24.08 1.30 10.65
N ASP A 354 23.40 0.26 10.13
CA ASP A 354 23.73 -0.30 8.81
C ASP A 354 23.30 0.67 7.69
N PHE A 355 22.14 1.32 7.85
CA PHE A 355 21.70 2.40 6.95
C PHE A 355 22.68 3.58 6.96
N GLU A 356 23.16 4.01 8.14
CA GLU A 356 24.17 5.10 8.21
C GLU A 356 25.46 4.70 7.51
N ARG A 357 25.98 3.48 7.76
CA ARG A 357 27.22 3.00 7.15
C ARG A 357 27.10 2.99 5.62
N LYS A 358 25.97 2.54 5.09
CA LYS A 358 25.72 2.53 3.64
C LYS A 358 25.48 3.93 3.08
N ALA A 359 24.82 4.82 3.83
CA ALA A 359 24.67 6.22 3.45
C ALA A 359 26.05 6.89 3.29
N ARG A 360 26.97 6.68 4.24
CA ARG A 360 28.36 7.14 4.16
C ARG A 360 29.08 6.59 2.92
N GLU A 361 29.05 5.28 2.73
CA GLU A 361 29.64 4.60 1.57
C GLU A 361 29.15 5.17 0.22
N VAL A 362 27.84 5.43 0.08
CA VAL A 362 27.24 5.97 -1.14
C VAL A 362 27.53 7.46 -1.32
N CYS A 363 27.37 8.28 -0.26
CA CYS A 363 27.58 9.72 -0.33
C CYS A 363 29.04 10.11 -0.54
N ASP A 364 29.99 9.38 0.06
CA ASP A 364 31.41 9.69 -0.09
C ASP A 364 31.95 9.28 -1.48
N ASN A 365 31.17 8.50 -2.25
CA ASN A 365 31.42 8.14 -3.65
C ASN A 365 30.44 8.81 -4.64
N LEU A 366 29.67 9.82 -4.20
CA LEU A 366 28.55 10.43 -4.92
C LEU A 366 28.87 10.85 -6.37
N GLU A 367 30.03 11.46 -6.61
CA GLU A 367 30.43 11.93 -7.94
C GLU A 367 30.69 10.79 -8.93
N ASN A 368 31.14 9.62 -8.45
CA ASN A 368 31.45 8.44 -9.25
C ASN A 368 30.26 7.47 -9.37
N PHE A 369 29.09 7.83 -8.83
CA PHE A 369 28.00 6.90 -8.62
C PHE A 369 27.17 6.66 -9.89
N THR A 370 27.14 5.42 -10.37
CA THR A 370 26.51 5.04 -11.65
C THR A 370 25.15 4.32 -11.51
N SER A 371 24.51 4.37 -10.35
CA SER A 371 23.21 3.71 -10.14
C SER A 371 22.07 4.40 -10.91
N GLY A 372 20.95 3.68 -11.08
CA GLY A 372 19.75 4.21 -11.74
C GLY A 372 18.99 5.32 -10.99
N SER A 373 19.45 5.78 -9.81
CA SER A 373 18.80 6.87 -9.05
C SER A 373 19.85 7.83 -8.45
N PRO A 374 19.95 9.09 -8.92
CA PRO A 374 20.91 10.05 -8.38
C PRO A 374 20.64 10.45 -6.92
N PHE A 375 19.43 10.16 -6.41
CA PHE A 375 19.01 10.47 -5.05
C PHE A 375 19.48 9.47 -3.99
N LEU A 376 20.28 8.44 -4.32
CA LEU A 376 20.52 7.35 -3.37
C LEU A 376 21.24 7.81 -2.08
N CYS A 377 22.19 8.75 -2.20
CA CYS A 377 22.81 9.41 -1.05
C CYS A 377 21.78 10.15 -0.19
N MET A 378 20.92 10.97 -0.81
CA MET A 378 19.83 11.69 -0.15
C MET A 378 18.87 10.74 0.58
N ASP A 379 18.44 9.67 -0.09
CA ASP A 379 17.46 8.73 0.41
C ASP A 379 17.96 7.95 1.64
N LEU A 380 19.21 7.47 1.59
CA LEU A 380 19.83 6.73 2.69
C LEU A 380 20.11 7.66 3.88
N SER A 381 20.65 8.85 3.62
CA SER A 381 20.88 9.86 4.68
C SER A 381 19.56 10.27 5.34
N TYR A 382 18.49 10.43 4.56
CA TYR A 382 17.16 10.70 5.07
C TYR A 382 16.61 9.53 5.91
N ILE A 383 16.77 8.28 5.47
CA ILE A 383 16.37 7.10 6.26
C ILE A 383 17.12 7.06 7.59
N THR A 384 18.44 7.30 7.59
CA THR A 384 19.23 7.38 8.82
C THR A 384 18.71 8.49 9.75
N ALA A 385 18.52 9.70 9.24
CA ALA A 385 18.03 10.83 10.02
C ALA A 385 16.60 10.59 10.53
N LEU A 386 15.71 10.01 9.72
CA LEU A 386 14.34 9.68 10.11
C LEU A 386 14.30 8.64 11.25
N LEU A 387 15.14 7.61 11.19
CA LEU A 387 15.21 6.59 12.23
C LEU A 387 15.85 7.14 13.52
N LYS A 388 17.02 7.79 13.42
CA LYS A 388 17.81 8.25 14.59
C LYS A 388 17.28 9.56 15.17
N ASP A 389 17.21 10.62 14.37
CA ASP A 389 16.85 11.98 14.79
C ASP A 389 15.34 12.29 14.66
N GLY A 390 14.61 11.51 13.86
CA GLY A 390 13.15 11.59 13.73
C GLY A 390 12.44 10.80 14.82
N PHE A 391 12.56 9.47 14.81
CA PHE A 391 11.86 8.57 15.74
C PHE A 391 12.61 8.28 17.06
N GLY A 392 13.91 8.57 17.15
CA GLY A 392 14.70 8.35 18.37
C GLY A 392 15.22 6.92 18.53
N PHE A 393 15.35 6.15 17.44
CA PHE A 393 15.92 4.80 17.51
C PHE A 393 17.41 4.80 17.86
N ALA A 394 17.83 3.82 18.65
CA ALA A 394 19.25 3.57 18.89
C ALA A 394 19.90 2.97 17.64
N GLY A 395 21.16 3.29 17.38
CA GLY A 395 21.93 2.73 16.27
C GLY A 395 21.98 1.19 16.25
N SER A 396 21.94 0.59 17.44
CA SER A 396 21.89 -0.86 17.67
C SER A 396 20.50 -1.49 17.52
N THR A 397 19.41 -0.72 17.38
CA THR A 397 18.06 -1.27 17.24
C THR A 397 17.95 -2.09 15.95
N ILE A 398 17.34 -3.26 16.06
CA ILE A 398 17.19 -4.23 14.97
C ILE A 398 15.86 -4.00 14.25
N LEU A 399 15.93 -3.90 12.93
CA LEU A 399 14.81 -3.80 12.01
C LEU A 399 14.77 -5.06 11.14
N GLN A 400 13.62 -5.73 11.10
CA GLN A 400 13.37 -6.78 10.11
C GLN A 400 12.89 -6.11 8.82
N VAL A 401 13.75 -6.05 7.82
CA VAL A 401 13.50 -5.31 6.57
C VAL A 401 13.00 -6.28 5.50
N GLN A 402 11.75 -6.15 5.09
CA GLN A 402 11.12 -7.14 4.22
C GLN A 402 10.15 -6.51 3.21
N CYS A 403 10.01 -7.13 2.05
CA CYS A 403 9.08 -6.66 1.03
C CYS A 403 7.64 -6.86 1.50
N PRO A 404 6.71 -5.90 1.30
CA PRO A 404 5.28 -6.11 1.52
C PRO A 404 4.70 -7.30 0.72
N ARG A 405 5.38 -7.73 -0.35
CA ARG A 405 5.07 -8.96 -1.11
C ARG A 405 5.11 -10.23 -0.25
N PHE A 406 5.68 -10.20 0.96
CA PHE A 406 5.39 -11.19 1.99
C PHE A 406 3.97 -10.98 2.56
N LYS A 407 2.97 -11.36 1.75
CA LYS A 407 1.55 -11.55 2.13
C LYS A 407 0.81 -10.27 2.59
N GLY A 408 1.29 -9.08 2.20
CA GLY A 408 1.04 -7.81 2.90
C GLY A 408 -0.23 -7.01 2.60
N ALA A 409 -0.95 -7.17 1.47
CA ALA A 409 -2.26 -6.51 1.28
C ALA A 409 -3.47 -7.47 1.42
N ALA A 410 -3.21 -8.73 1.78
CA ALA A 410 -4.25 -9.67 2.21
C ALA A 410 -4.86 -9.30 3.58
N GLY A 411 -4.14 -8.57 4.44
CA GLY A 411 -4.63 -8.15 5.76
C GLY A 411 -5.96 -7.39 5.68
N TRP A 412 -6.13 -6.51 4.68
CA TRP A 412 -7.36 -5.75 4.47
C TRP A 412 -8.57 -6.65 4.18
N LEU A 413 -8.39 -7.65 3.31
CA LEU A 413 -9.44 -8.59 2.92
C LEU A 413 -9.76 -9.60 4.04
N VAL A 414 -8.73 -10.15 4.69
CA VAL A 414 -8.89 -11.06 5.85
C VAL A 414 -9.58 -10.35 7.01
N LEU A 415 -9.25 -9.08 7.29
CA LEU A 415 -9.96 -8.28 8.30
C LEU A 415 -11.42 -8.02 7.94
N SER A 416 -11.70 -7.68 6.67
CA SER A 416 -13.07 -7.48 6.20
C SER A 416 -13.95 -8.75 6.32
N SER A 417 -13.32 -9.93 6.33
CA SER A 417 -13.98 -11.23 6.55
C SER A 417 -14.41 -11.45 8.00
N TYR A 418 -13.71 -10.81 8.94
CA TYR A 418 -13.81 -11.06 10.38
C TYR A 418 -14.54 -9.98 11.17
N SER A 419 -14.57 -8.74 10.67
CA SER A 419 -15.38 -7.69 11.27
C SER A 419 -16.86 -8.07 11.17
N LYS A 420 -17.49 -8.42 12.29
CA LYS A 420 -18.90 -8.07 12.44
C LYS A 420 -18.99 -6.54 12.39
N PRO A 421 -20.04 -5.96 11.77
CA PRO A 421 -20.12 -4.51 11.72
C PRO A 421 -20.38 -3.93 13.12
N PRO A 422 -19.78 -2.79 13.50
CA PRO A 422 -18.69 -2.04 12.84
C PRO A 422 -17.37 -2.05 13.65
N PHE A 423 -16.23 -1.85 12.97
CA PHE A 423 -15.04 -1.28 13.61
C PHE A 423 -15.29 0.21 13.95
N CYS A 424 -16.03 0.46 15.04
CA CYS A 424 -16.20 1.81 15.58
C CYS A 424 -14.93 2.26 16.31
N ILE A 425 -13.99 2.86 15.59
CA ILE A 425 -12.88 3.61 16.20
C ILE A 425 -13.47 4.90 16.79
N TYR A 426 -13.87 4.86 18.06
CA TYR A 426 -14.30 6.05 18.79
C TYR A 426 -13.08 6.89 19.19
N PRO A 427 -13.05 8.21 18.89
CA PRO A 427 -12.10 9.10 19.55
C PRO A 427 -12.44 9.21 21.04
N CYS A 428 -11.43 9.00 21.90
CA CYS A 428 -11.59 9.09 23.36
C CYS A 428 -11.87 10.53 23.82
N ASN A 429 -13.15 10.89 23.97
CA ASN A 429 -13.56 12.10 24.67
C ASN A 429 -13.70 11.83 26.17
N THR A 430 -12.80 12.41 26.97
CA THR A 430 -12.95 12.51 28.43
C THR A 430 -13.90 13.66 28.80
N PRO A 431 -14.68 13.54 29.90
CA PRO A 431 -15.73 14.50 30.22
C PRO A 431 -15.17 15.77 30.87
N SER A 432 -15.48 16.95 30.31
CA SER A 432 -15.42 18.23 31.03
C SER A 432 -16.79 18.59 31.58
N ALA A 433 -16.83 19.11 32.80
CA ALA A 433 -18.05 19.42 33.53
C ALA A 433 -18.93 20.48 32.84
N GLY A 434 -20.21 20.47 33.19
CA GLY A 434 -21.28 21.11 32.42
C GLY A 434 -21.23 22.63 32.31
N ASP A 435 -22.04 23.12 31.38
CA ASP A 435 -23.05 24.11 31.76
C ASP A 435 -24.31 24.00 30.90
N THR A 436 -25.44 24.45 31.45
CA THR A 436 -26.76 24.27 30.83
C THR A 436 -27.12 25.39 29.84
N HIS A 437 -27.55 25.06 28.62
CA HIS A 437 -28.55 25.88 27.92
C HIS A 437 -29.40 25.08 26.92
N LYS A 438 -30.73 25.26 27.00
CA LYS A 438 -31.71 24.67 26.06
C LYS A 438 -31.68 25.41 24.73
N GLY A 439 -31.41 24.70 23.63
CA GLY A 439 -31.53 25.20 22.25
C GLY A 439 -32.11 24.11 21.35
N ARG A 440 -33.13 24.44 20.54
CA ARG A 440 -33.95 23.49 19.80
C ARG A 440 -33.42 23.36 18.36
N VAL A 441 -32.91 22.20 17.96
CA VAL A 441 -32.70 21.85 16.54
C VAL A 441 -33.31 20.47 16.28
N ASN A 442 -34.28 20.43 15.37
CA ASN A 442 -34.92 19.19 14.92
C ASN A 442 -34.08 18.54 13.81
N GLY A 443 -33.99 17.21 13.80
CA GLY A 443 -34.27 16.48 12.56
C GLY A 443 -33.12 15.90 11.71
N ILE A 444 -31.90 15.67 12.21
CA ILE A 444 -30.89 14.85 11.50
C ILE A 444 -30.17 13.86 12.44
N HIS A 445 -30.89 12.86 12.95
CA HIS A 445 -30.28 11.72 13.67
C HIS A 445 -31.11 10.43 13.46
N LYS A 446 -31.11 9.88 12.24
CA LYS A 446 -31.64 8.52 11.96
C LYS A 446 -31.22 7.87 10.63
N LEU A 447 -30.11 8.29 10.01
CA LEU A 447 -29.73 7.86 8.65
C LEU A 447 -28.33 7.23 8.51
N PHE A 448 -27.71 6.77 9.61
CA PHE A 448 -26.43 6.04 9.61
C PHE A 448 -26.58 4.77 10.46
N LEU A 449 -27.26 3.75 9.94
CA LEU A 449 -27.41 2.44 10.61
C LEU A 449 -27.88 1.31 9.65
N ILE A 450 -27.61 1.46 8.35
CA ILE A 450 -27.89 0.46 7.30
C ILE A 450 -26.67 0.50 6.34
N HIS A 451 -26.33 -0.63 5.71
CA HIS A 451 -25.29 -0.79 4.68
C HIS A 451 -23.85 -1.17 5.12
N THR A 452 -23.72 -2.05 6.11
CA THR A 452 -22.49 -2.84 6.34
C THR A 452 -22.67 -4.36 6.25
N ASP A 453 -23.91 -4.85 6.12
CA ASP A 453 -24.22 -6.29 6.16
C ASP A 453 -23.74 -7.08 4.93
N GLN A 454 -23.51 -6.42 3.79
CA GLN A 454 -23.22 -7.12 2.53
C GLN A 454 -21.82 -7.75 2.46
N LEU A 455 -20.79 -7.18 3.10
CA LEU A 455 -19.47 -7.80 3.12
C LEU A 455 -19.43 -9.06 4.01
N CYS A 456 -20.10 -9.03 5.18
CA CYS A 456 -20.21 -10.19 6.06
C CYS A 456 -20.84 -11.42 5.38
N CYS A 457 -21.85 -11.21 4.52
CA CYS A 457 -22.53 -12.31 3.84
C CYS A 457 -21.64 -13.06 2.84
N VAL A 458 -20.65 -12.39 2.22
CA VAL A 458 -19.73 -13.03 1.25
C VAL A 458 -18.78 -14.01 1.96
N PHE A 459 -18.33 -13.67 3.18
CA PHE A 459 -17.36 -14.48 3.92
C PHE A 459 -17.96 -15.52 4.88
N MET A 460 -19.19 -15.31 5.39
CA MET A 460 -19.85 -16.25 6.30
C MET A 460 -20.73 -17.32 5.63
N GLY A 461 -20.86 -17.31 4.30
CA GLY A 461 -21.50 -18.42 3.56
C GLY A 461 -23.00 -18.62 3.82
N CYS A 462 -23.73 -17.57 4.22
CA CYS A 462 -25.18 -17.66 4.45
C CYS A 462 -25.95 -17.85 3.12
N GLY A 463 -26.56 -19.03 2.96
CA GLY A 463 -27.38 -19.35 1.78
C GLY A 463 -28.66 -18.50 1.68
N PRO A 464 -29.21 -18.29 0.47
CA PRO A 464 -30.17 -17.23 0.15
C PRO A 464 -31.60 -17.39 0.70
N ASN A 465 -31.85 -18.27 1.68
CA ASN A 465 -33.19 -18.67 2.12
C ASN A 465 -33.44 -18.64 3.64
N GLN A 466 -32.60 -17.97 4.44
CA GLN A 466 -32.94 -17.66 5.84
C GLN A 466 -33.35 -16.19 5.99
N GLY A 467 -34.64 -15.99 6.29
CA GLY A 467 -35.28 -14.68 6.24
C GLY A 467 -34.82 -13.70 7.32
N THR A 468 -35.02 -12.42 7.03
CA THR A 468 -34.64 -11.21 7.79
C THR A 468 -35.37 -11.02 9.14
N GLN A 469 -35.72 -12.11 9.83
CA GLN A 469 -36.61 -12.08 11.00
C GLN A 469 -35.87 -12.33 12.33
N SER A 470 -34.76 -13.07 12.36
CA SER A 470 -34.05 -13.41 13.61
C SER A 470 -33.17 -12.29 14.19
N VAL A 471 -32.75 -11.31 13.38
CA VAL A 471 -31.85 -10.23 13.84
C VAL A 471 -32.57 -9.20 14.71
N ARG A 472 -33.89 -8.98 14.50
CA ARG A 472 -34.67 -8.01 15.29
C ARG A 472 -34.91 -8.46 16.74
N GLU A 473 -35.03 -9.76 17.00
CA GLU A 473 -35.33 -10.28 18.34
C GLU A 473 -34.11 -10.29 19.29
N LEU A 474 -32.89 -10.31 18.75
CA LEU A 474 -31.65 -10.28 19.53
C LEU A 474 -31.30 -8.88 20.08
N CYS A 475 -31.71 -7.79 19.42
CA CYS A 475 -31.48 -6.44 19.90
C CYS A 475 -32.51 -5.92 20.93
N GLN A 476 -33.61 -6.65 21.16
CA GLN A 476 -34.72 -6.16 22.00
C GLN A 476 -34.73 -6.72 23.43
N LYS A 477 -33.75 -7.56 23.81
CA LYS A 477 -33.71 -8.24 25.12
C LYS A 477 -32.81 -7.61 26.20
N ASN A 478 -32.06 -6.55 25.89
CA ASN A 478 -31.18 -5.85 26.84
C ASN A 478 -31.71 -4.50 27.36
N ILE A 479 -33.00 -4.21 27.19
CA ILE A 479 -33.68 -3.07 27.85
C ILE A 479 -34.90 -3.56 28.63
N SER A 480 -34.68 -4.48 29.59
CA SER A 480 -35.58 -4.72 30.73
C SER A 480 -34.93 -5.63 31.77
N THR A 481 -34.04 -5.09 32.62
CA THR A 481 -33.70 -5.57 33.98
C THR A 481 -32.77 -4.57 34.69
N LYS A 482 -33.29 -3.39 35.01
CA LYS A 482 -32.90 -2.61 36.20
C LYS A 482 -34.16 -1.97 36.74
N GLY A 483 -34.73 -2.60 37.76
CA GLY A 483 -35.52 -1.92 38.78
C GLY A 483 -34.59 -1.35 39.84
#